data_AF-A0AAW6IQI6-F1
#
_entry.id   AF-A0AAW6IQI6-F1
#
_cell.length_a   1.000
_cell.length_b   1.000
_cell.length_c   1.000
_cell.angle_alpha   90.00
_cell.angle_beta   90.00
_cell.angle_gamma   90.00
#
_symmetry.space_group_name_H-M   'P 1'
#
loop_
_entity.id
_entity.type
_entity.pdbx_description
1 polymer ?
#
loop_
_entity_poly.entity_id
_entity_poly.type
_entity_poly.pdbx_seq_one_letter_code
_entity_poly.pdbx_strand_id
1 'polypeptide(L)'
;MEGIVYLLVRMACIFYLLYKVWCWKSRVDEICRLLYGKGAETGAETPVECPKDTGTEDVMGSTRFVYLDEDAGTGVAPYMSQPLEMSADYIGEEDEIQDGEVECNLSLEEMELLRKEQEELDGMAPEAVAVTQAVTADDLSLAGDVLMKVDGADRDVEKVCRAARTLFLLRGTCLFDLFVSQTGNMEAVTRLLEENLDENGQPLARRGKKGEFDWKTLL
;
A
#
# COMPACT_ATOMS: atom_id res chain seq x y z
N MET A 1 -56.90 -24.30 -9.30
CA MET A 1 -56.41 -24.97 -8.08
C MET A 1 -54.94 -25.37 -8.21
N GLU A 2 -54.52 -25.97 -9.32
CA GLU A 2 -53.15 -26.50 -9.50
C GLU A 2 -52.03 -25.44 -9.56
N GLY A 3 -52.27 -24.28 -10.18
CA GLY A 3 -51.27 -23.20 -10.26
C GLY A 3 -50.94 -22.54 -8.91
N ILE A 4 -51.90 -22.50 -7.98
CA ILE A 4 -51.69 -21.94 -6.64
C ILE A 4 -50.82 -22.89 -5.80
N VAL A 5 -51.03 -24.20 -5.95
CA VAL A 5 -50.22 -25.23 -5.27
C VAL A 5 -48.77 -25.16 -5.73
N TYR A 6 -48.52 -25.02 -7.03
CA TYR A 6 -47.16 -24.89 -7.57
C TYR A 6 -46.43 -23.64 -7.05
N LEU A 7 -47.12 -22.49 -6.97
CA LEU A 7 -46.55 -21.27 -6.41
C LEU A 7 -46.21 -21.44 -4.92
N LEU A 8 -47.08 -22.08 -4.12
CA LEU A 8 -46.80 -22.33 -2.70
C LEU A 8 -45.58 -23.23 -2.49
N VAL A 9 -45.45 -24.31 -3.28
CA VAL A 9 -44.29 -25.21 -3.22
C VAL A 9 -43.00 -24.48 -3.60
N ARG A 10 -43.06 -23.60 -4.62
CA ARG A 10 -41.91 -22.81 -5.05
C ARG A 10 -41.50 -21.79 -3.99
N MET A 11 -42.45 -21.10 -3.37
CA MET A 11 -42.16 -20.18 -2.27
C MET A 11 -41.58 -20.93 -1.07
N ALA A 12 -42.11 -22.10 -0.71
CA ALA A 12 -41.55 -22.92 0.37
C ALA A 12 -40.10 -23.34 0.10
N CYS A 13 -39.75 -23.70 -1.15
CA CYS A 13 -38.37 -23.99 -1.54
C CYS A 13 -37.45 -22.77 -1.42
N ILE A 14 -37.91 -21.59 -1.87
CA ILE A 14 -37.12 -20.36 -1.77
C ILE A 14 -36.88 -20.00 -0.30
N PHE A 15 -37.90 -20.05 0.54
CA PHE A 15 -37.77 -19.81 1.99
C PHE A 15 -36.83 -20.82 2.65
N TYR A 16 -36.88 -22.09 2.26
CA TYR A 16 -35.98 -23.11 2.78
C TYR A 16 -34.51 -22.85 2.42
N LEU A 17 -34.24 -22.43 1.18
CA LEU A 17 -32.88 -22.06 0.76
C LEU A 17 -32.38 -20.81 1.49
N LEU A 18 -33.23 -19.79 1.65
CA LEU A 18 -32.89 -18.58 2.41
C LEU A 18 -32.62 -18.90 3.88
N TYR A 19 -33.42 -19.76 4.50
CA TYR A 19 -33.21 -20.22 5.87
C TYR A 19 -31.86 -20.94 6.03
N LYS A 20 -31.50 -21.79 5.08
CA LYS A 20 -30.22 -22.52 5.08
C LYS A 20 -29.01 -21.57 4.98
N VAL A 21 -29.10 -20.56 4.10
CA VAL A 21 -28.05 -19.53 3.94
C VAL A 21 -27.95 -18.64 5.18
N TRP A 22 -29.08 -18.24 5.77
CA TRP A 22 -29.11 -17.43 6.99
C TRP A 22 -28.48 -18.18 8.16
N CYS A 23 -28.81 -19.48 8.32
CA CYS A 23 -28.25 -20.31 9.39
C CYS A 23 -26.71 -20.42 9.25
N TRP A 24 -26.20 -20.50 8.03
CA TRP A 24 -24.76 -20.51 7.79
C TRP A 24 -24.12 -19.14 8.07
N LYS A 25 -24.74 -18.04 7.61
CA LYS A 25 -24.28 -16.67 7.87
C LYS A 25 -24.24 -16.35 9.37
N SER A 26 -25.24 -16.81 10.14
CA SER A 26 -25.29 -16.61 11.59
C SER A 26 -24.15 -17.33 12.32
N ARG A 27 -23.80 -18.55 11.88
CA ARG A 27 -22.68 -19.30 12.46
C ARG A 27 -21.33 -18.64 12.13
N VAL A 28 -21.18 -18.10 10.94
CA VAL A 28 -19.98 -17.35 10.55
C VAL A 28 -19.87 -16.04 11.33
N ASP A 29 -20.97 -15.31 11.53
CA ASP A 29 -20.98 -14.06 12.30
C ASP A 29 -20.57 -14.29 13.77
N GLU A 30 -21.01 -15.41 14.36
CA GLU A 30 -20.63 -15.80 15.73
C GLU A 30 -19.13 -16.15 15.83
N ILE A 31 -18.58 -16.87 14.84
CA ILE A 31 -17.14 -17.16 14.75
C ILE A 31 -16.33 -15.87 14.52
N CYS A 32 -16.81 -14.98 13.67
CA CYS A 32 -16.19 -13.67 13.44
C CYS A 32 -16.19 -12.81 14.70
N ARG A 33 -17.28 -12.81 15.49
CA ARG A 33 -17.31 -12.11 16.78
C ARG A 33 -16.38 -12.73 17.82
N LEU A 34 -16.22 -14.06 17.84
CA LEU A 34 -15.26 -14.70 18.74
C LEU A 34 -13.80 -14.40 18.37
N LEU A 35 -13.49 -14.34 17.06
CA LEU A 35 -12.15 -14.06 16.56
C LEU A 35 -11.77 -12.56 16.65
N TYR A 36 -12.73 -11.66 16.37
CA TYR A 36 -12.47 -10.22 16.29
C TYR A 36 -13.02 -9.40 17.47
N GLY A 37 -13.85 -9.97 18.33
CA GLY A 37 -14.45 -9.26 19.47
C GLY A 37 -13.60 -9.25 20.74
N LYS A 38 -12.54 -10.05 20.82
CA LYS A 38 -11.66 -10.12 22.00
C LYS A 38 -10.51 -9.11 21.87
N GLY A 39 -10.85 -7.82 21.89
CA GLY A 39 -9.88 -6.73 21.77
C GLY A 39 -10.32 -5.40 22.39
N ALA A 40 -11.27 -5.41 23.33
CA ALA A 40 -11.71 -4.20 24.00
C ALA A 40 -11.78 -4.43 25.52
N GLU A 41 -10.63 -4.59 26.16
CA GLU A 41 -10.47 -4.25 27.57
C GLU A 41 -9.38 -3.20 27.72
N THR A 42 -9.84 -1.94 27.68
CA THR A 42 -9.38 -0.78 28.45
C THR A 42 -8.05 -0.92 29.20
N GLY A 43 -6.97 -0.43 28.58
CA GLY A 43 -5.82 0.14 29.29
C GLY A 43 -5.92 1.66 29.24
N ALA A 44 -6.06 2.29 30.41
CA ALA A 44 -6.08 3.73 30.53
C ALA A 44 -4.67 4.28 30.24
N GLU A 45 -4.54 5.06 29.17
CA GLU A 45 -3.31 5.78 28.85
C GLU A 45 -3.32 7.15 29.53
N THR A 46 -2.36 7.36 30.41
CA THR A 46 -1.97 8.69 30.90
C THR A 46 -1.28 9.45 29.77
N PRO A 47 -1.57 10.74 29.54
CA PRO A 47 -0.93 11.51 28.49
C PRO A 47 0.50 11.86 28.94
N VAL A 48 1.50 11.20 28.35
CA VAL A 48 2.89 11.68 28.39
C VAL A 48 3.03 12.72 27.29
N GLU A 49 3.16 13.97 27.72
CA GLU A 49 3.42 15.12 26.85
C GLU A 49 4.86 15.02 26.34
N CYS A 50 5.04 14.63 25.08
CA CYS A 50 6.34 14.73 24.41
C CYS A 50 6.61 16.19 24.00
N PRO A 51 7.83 16.72 24.19
CA PRO A 51 8.18 18.05 23.73
C PRO A 51 8.07 18.13 22.20
N LYS A 52 7.49 19.23 21.71
CA LYS A 52 7.53 19.61 20.30
C LYS A 52 8.97 19.90 19.92
N ASP A 53 9.55 19.08 19.05
CA ASP A 53 10.67 19.49 18.21
C ASP A 53 10.25 19.60 16.76
N THR A 54 10.67 20.72 16.20
CA THR A 54 10.29 21.26 14.91
C THR A 54 11.06 20.60 13.78
N GLY A 55 10.32 20.06 12.81
CA GLY A 55 10.67 20.15 11.39
C GLY A 55 11.74 19.19 10.89
N THR A 56 11.34 17.95 10.62
CA THR A 56 11.54 17.26 9.33
C THR A 56 10.58 16.09 9.30
N GLU A 57 9.90 15.91 8.19
CA GLU A 57 8.74 15.04 8.04
C GLU A 57 9.07 13.58 8.37
N ASP A 58 8.18 12.97 9.14
CA ASP A 58 8.22 11.61 9.66
C ASP A 58 7.99 10.59 8.53
N VAL A 59 9.02 10.36 7.73
CA VAL A 59 9.05 9.28 6.74
C VAL A 59 9.51 8.02 7.44
N MET A 60 8.57 7.10 7.68
CA MET A 60 8.87 5.73 8.13
C MET A 60 9.87 5.10 7.13
N GLY A 61 11.13 4.98 7.53
CA GLY A 61 12.22 4.44 6.69
C GLY A 61 13.32 5.42 6.28
N SER A 62 13.32 6.67 6.75
CA SER A 62 14.52 7.52 6.63
C SER A 62 15.65 6.96 7.49
N THR A 63 16.53 6.14 6.90
CA THR A 63 17.80 5.78 7.53
C THR A 63 18.62 7.04 7.76
N ARG A 64 18.68 7.51 9.01
CA ARG A 64 19.78 8.40 9.44
C ARG A 64 21.03 7.54 9.40
N PHE A 65 21.81 7.67 8.34
CA PHE A 65 23.18 7.17 8.35
C PHE A 65 23.87 7.88 9.53
N VAL A 66 24.15 7.13 10.60
CA VAL A 66 24.96 7.63 11.70
C VAL A 66 26.39 7.44 11.23
N TYR A 67 26.98 8.49 10.68
CA TYR A 67 28.42 8.55 10.54
C TYR A 67 28.98 8.54 11.96
N LEU A 68 29.67 7.47 12.32
CA LEU A 68 30.47 7.46 13.51
C LEU A 68 31.57 8.51 13.29
N ASP A 69 31.46 9.63 14.03
CA ASP A 69 32.55 10.61 14.12
C ASP A 69 33.84 9.89 14.55
N GLU A 70 35.00 10.48 14.27
CA GLU A 70 36.32 9.94 14.66
C GLU A 70 36.43 9.61 16.18
N ASP A 71 35.48 10.11 16.99
CA ASP A 71 35.37 9.90 18.44
C ASP A 71 34.30 8.85 18.86
N ALA A 72 33.77 8.05 17.93
CA ALA A 72 32.85 6.97 18.26
C ALA A 72 33.53 5.92 19.16
N GLY A 73 33.13 5.90 20.44
CA GLY A 73 33.75 5.06 21.48
C GLY A 73 34.74 5.82 22.38
N THR A 74 35.22 7.00 21.98
CA THR A 74 36.12 7.86 22.77
C THR A 74 35.37 8.85 23.67
N GLY A 75 34.04 8.83 23.62
CA GLY A 75 33.19 9.65 24.48
C GLY A 75 33.42 9.32 25.96
N VAL A 76 33.70 10.36 26.76
CA VAL A 76 33.66 10.24 28.23
C VAL A 76 32.27 9.76 28.61
N ALA A 77 32.19 8.67 29.38
CA ALA A 77 30.92 8.13 29.87
C ALA A 77 30.07 9.28 30.42
N PRO A 78 28.79 9.41 30.01
CA PRO A 78 27.93 10.49 30.46
C PRO A 78 28.00 10.60 31.98
N TYR A 79 28.16 11.82 32.50
CA TYR A 79 28.36 12.09 33.94
C TYR A 79 27.29 11.43 34.84
N MET A 80 26.15 11.03 34.27
CA MET A 80 25.04 10.34 34.93
C MET A 80 24.57 9.13 34.10
N SER A 81 25.36 8.07 33.97
CA SER A 81 24.85 6.77 33.52
C SER A 81 24.33 5.98 34.71
N GLN A 82 23.05 5.56 34.69
CA GLN A 82 22.58 4.53 35.62
C GLN A 82 23.21 3.19 35.21
N PRO A 83 23.81 2.43 36.16
CA PRO A 83 24.32 1.10 35.86
C PRO A 83 23.16 0.20 35.44
N LEU A 84 23.38 -0.64 34.42
CA LEU A 84 22.39 -1.59 33.95
C LEU A 84 22.02 -2.56 35.08
N GLU A 85 20.74 -2.64 35.44
CA GLU A 85 20.27 -3.55 36.47
C GLU A 85 20.32 -4.99 35.93
N MET A 86 21.37 -5.74 36.27
CA MET A 86 21.51 -7.18 35.97
C MET A 86 20.55 -8.07 36.77
N SER A 87 19.37 -7.55 37.11
CA SER A 87 18.35 -8.29 37.86
C SER A 87 17.71 -9.39 37.00
N ALA A 88 16.83 -10.20 37.60
CA ALA A 88 16.36 -11.50 37.09
C ALA A 88 15.73 -11.53 35.67
N ASP A 89 15.46 -10.37 35.05
CA ASP A 89 14.99 -10.24 33.66
C ASP A 89 16.14 -10.02 32.64
N TYR A 90 17.40 -9.96 33.09
CA TYR A 90 18.56 -9.95 32.22
C TYR A 90 18.76 -11.36 31.63
N ILE A 91 18.53 -11.48 30.32
CA ILE A 91 18.55 -12.76 29.59
C ILE A 91 19.99 -13.32 29.41
N GLY A 92 21.01 -12.55 29.82
CA GLY A 92 22.42 -12.89 29.65
C GLY A 92 22.99 -12.32 28.36
N GLU A 93 24.31 -12.17 28.31
CA GLU A 93 25.03 -12.00 27.04
C GLU A 93 25.03 -13.37 26.36
N GLU A 94 24.61 -13.42 25.10
CA GLU A 94 24.66 -14.66 24.33
C GLU A 94 26.12 -14.94 23.94
N ASP A 95 26.76 -15.91 24.60
CA ASP A 95 28.16 -16.32 24.34
C ASP A 95 28.42 -16.70 22.87
N GLU A 96 27.38 -16.95 22.07
CA GLU A 96 27.47 -17.30 20.66
C GLU A 96 27.66 -16.07 19.74
N ILE A 97 27.35 -14.86 20.23
CA ILE A 97 27.57 -13.60 19.52
C ILE A 97 28.89 -13.01 20.01
N GLN A 98 29.92 -13.01 19.17
CA GLN A 98 31.19 -12.37 19.52
C GLN A 98 31.01 -10.85 19.52
N ASP A 99 31.60 -10.14 20.49
CA ASP A 99 31.55 -8.67 20.59
C ASP A 99 31.96 -7.96 19.27
N GLY A 100 32.84 -8.59 18.49
CA GLY A 100 33.26 -8.09 17.16
C GLY A 100 32.21 -8.18 16.05
N GLU A 101 31.09 -8.89 16.27
CA GLU A 101 29.95 -8.93 15.35
C GLU A 101 29.00 -7.73 15.55
N VAL A 102 28.98 -7.15 16.76
CA VAL A 102 28.17 -5.98 17.12
C VAL A 102 28.97 -4.68 17.04
N GLU A 103 30.28 -4.72 17.29
CA GLU A 103 31.15 -3.55 17.18
C GLU A 103 31.76 -3.39 15.78
N CYS A 104 31.59 -2.21 15.19
CA CYS A 104 32.23 -1.85 13.93
C CYS A 104 33.75 -1.68 14.13
N ASN A 105 34.51 -2.77 13.98
CA ASN A 105 35.98 -2.79 14.10
C ASN A 105 36.72 -2.37 12.81
N LEU A 106 36.04 -1.70 11.89
CA LEU A 106 36.66 -1.20 10.66
C LEU A 106 37.61 -0.05 11.00
N SER A 107 38.79 -0.06 10.40
CA SER A 107 39.69 1.09 10.47
C SER A 107 39.06 2.31 9.78
N LEU A 108 39.47 3.52 10.20
CA LEU A 108 38.99 4.78 9.58
C LEU A 108 39.21 4.79 8.06
N GLU A 109 40.35 4.25 7.60
CA GLU A 109 40.69 4.16 6.18
C GLU A 109 39.72 3.26 5.41
N GLU A 110 39.32 2.12 6.00
CA GLU A 110 38.32 1.21 5.41
C GLU A 110 36.93 1.86 5.39
N MET A 111 36.54 2.58 6.44
CA MET A 111 35.26 3.31 6.48
C MET A 111 35.19 4.42 5.43
N GLU A 112 36.29 5.16 5.21
CA GLU A 112 36.36 6.15 4.13
C GLU A 112 36.29 5.52 2.74
N LEU A 113 36.92 4.35 2.55
CA LEU A 113 36.88 3.64 1.28
C LEU A 113 35.46 3.17 0.96
N LEU A 114 34.77 2.57 1.93
CA LEU A 114 33.37 2.15 1.79
C LEU A 114 32.44 3.33 1.52
N ARG A 115 32.68 4.49 2.16
CA ARG A 115 31.93 5.71 1.88
C ARG A 115 32.06 6.14 0.41
N LYS A 116 33.29 6.16 -0.12
CA LYS A 116 33.56 6.54 -1.52
C LYS A 116 32.91 5.55 -2.50
N GLU A 117 32.99 4.26 -2.22
CA GLU A 117 32.34 3.23 -3.04
C GLU A 117 30.82 3.40 -3.05
N GLN A 118 30.21 3.69 -1.89
CA GLN A 118 28.78 3.95 -1.79
C GLN A 118 28.39 5.23 -2.55
N GLU A 119 29.17 6.31 -2.46
CA GLU A 119 28.95 7.54 -3.22
C GLU A 119 29.03 7.31 -4.74
N GLU A 120 29.94 6.46 -5.22
CA GLU A 120 30.03 6.07 -6.62
C GLU A 120 28.81 5.26 -7.08
N LEU A 121 28.34 4.32 -6.26
CA LEU A 121 27.14 3.53 -6.55
C LEU A 121 25.87 4.38 -6.55
N ASP A 122 25.73 5.27 -5.56
CA ASP A 122 24.61 6.20 -5.46
C ASP A 122 24.61 7.21 -6.62
N GLY A 123 25.80 7.65 -7.08
CA GLY A 123 25.93 8.49 -8.27
C GLY A 123 25.59 7.77 -9.59
N MET A 124 25.69 6.43 -9.60
CA MET A 124 25.26 5.59 -10.73
C MET A 124 23.76 5.30 -10.70
N ALA A 125 23.10 5.51 -9.55
CA ALA A 125 21.66 5.33 -9.44
C ALA A 125 20.94 6.44 -10.25
N PRO A 126 19.89 6.10 -11.00
CA PRO A 126 19.08 7.12 -11.66
C PRO A 126 18.51 8.06 -10.60
N GLU A 127 18.59 9.37 -10.85
CA GLU A 127 17.97 10.37 -10.00
C GLU A 127 16.50 9.99 -9.80
N ALA A 128 16.11 9.75 -8.54
CA ALA A 128 14.77 9.31 -8.21
C ALA A 128 13.79 10.40 -8.69
N VAL A 129 13.11 10.14 -9.80
CA VAL A 129 12.05 11.01 -10.30
C VAL A 129 10.96 10.95 -9.24
N ALA A 130 10.93 11.97 -8.38
CA ALA A 130 9.89 12.13 -7.39
C ALA A 130 8.56 12.14 -8.16
N VAL A 131 7.75 11.11 -7.96
CA VAL A 131 6.40 11.07 -8.49
C VAL A 131 5.68 12.25 -7.84
N THR A 132 5.51 13.34 -8.59
CA THR A 132 5.01 14.64 -8.08
C THR A 132 3.59 14.57 -7.53
N GLN A 133 2.90 13.45 -7.75
CA GLN A 133 1.52 13.25 -7.36
C GLN A 133 1.36 11.89 -6.69
N ALA A 134 0.91 11.91 -5.43
CA ALA A 134 0.62 10.70 -4.67
C ALA A 134 -0.45 9.86 -5.38
N VAL A 135 -0.13 8.59 -5.64
CA VAL A 135 -1.06 7.57 -6.14
C VAL A 135 -1.57 6.78 -4.94
N THR A 136 -2.90 6.67 -4.78
CA THR A 136 -3.49 5.90 -3.67
C THR A 136 -3.62 4.42 -4.02
N ALA A 137 -3.75 3.55 -3.01
CA ALA A 137 -3.99 2.12 -3.21
C ALA A 137 -5.28 1.85 -4.00
N ASP A 138 -6.31 2.67 -3.82
CA ASP A 138 -7.57 2.58 -4.58
C ASP A 138 -7.39 2.96 -6.06
N ASP A 139 -6.49 3.89 -6.37
CA ASP A 139 -6.19 4.25 -7.75
C ASP A 139 -5.43 3.12 -8.47
N LEU A 140 -4.58 2.39 -7.75
CA LEU A 140 -3.85 1.21 -8.24
C LEU A 140 -4.79 0.02 -8.48
N SER A 141 -5.71 -0.25 -7.54
CA SER A 141 -6.70 -1.32 -7.70
C SER A 141 -7.64 -1.02 -8.87
N LEU A 142 -8.11 0.23 -8.98
CA LEU A 142 -8.95 0.66 -10.10
C LEU A 142 -8.26 0.51 -11.46
N ALA A 143 -6.95 0.81 -11.54
CA ALA A 143 -6.19 0.60 -12.76
C ALA A 143 -6.14 -0.88 -13.16
N GLY A 144 -5.93 -1.77 -12.18
CA GLY A 144 -6.03 -3.21 -12.37
C GLY A 144 -7.41 -3.66 -12.85
N ASP A 145 -8.48 -3.20 -12.19
CA ASP A 145 -9.86 -3.57 -12.51
C ASP A 145 -10.27 -3.13 -13.92
N VAL A 146 -9.88 -1.93 -14.35
CA VAL A 146 -10.15 -1.43 -15.70
C VAL A 146 -9.40 -2.25 -16.75
N LEU A 147 -8.13 -2.56 -16.51
CA LEU A 147 -7.31 -3.35 -17.44
C LEU A 147 -7.80 -4.80 -17.55
N MET A 148 -8.19 -5.40 -16.43
CA MET A 148 -8.69 -6.78 -16.35
C MET A 148 -10.19 -6.89 -16.63
N LYS A 149 -10.88 -5.76 -16.85
CA LYS A 149 -12.33 -5.67 -17.09
C LYS A 149 -13.16 -6.31 -15.97
N VAL A 150 -12.67 -6.19 -14.74
CA VAL A 150 -13.37 -6.67 -13.54
C VAL A 150 -14.60 -5.78 -13.30
N ASP A 151 -15.73 -6.39 -12.97
CA ASP A 151 -17.00 -5.72 -12.66
C ASP A 151 -17.49 -4.70 -13.70
N GLY A 152 -17.03 -4.81 -14.95
CA GLY A 152 -17.39 -3.87 -16.03
C GLY A 152 -16.81 -2.47 -15.85
N ALA A 153 -15.70 -2.33 -15.11
CA ALA A 153 -14.99 -1.07 -14.91
C ALA A 153 -14.56 -0.39 -16.23
N ASP A 154 -14.38 -1.16 -17.32
CA ASP A 154 -14.03 -0.64 -18.65
C ASP A 154 -15.13 0.20 -19.32
N ARG A 155 -16.37 0.16 -18.81
CA ARG A 155 -17.52 0.86 -19.38
C ARG A 155 -17.71 2.26 -18.80
N ASP A 156 -17.20 2.47 -17.59
CA ASP A 156 -17.36 3.72 -16.87
C ASP A 156 -16.25 4.70 -17.28
N VAL A 157 -16.64 5.77 -17.97
CA VAL A 157 -15.70 6.73 -18.54
C VAL A 157 -14.85 7.40 -17.47
N GLU A 158 -15.42 7.69 -16.29
CA GLU A 158 -14.69 8.35 -15.22
C GLU A 158 -13.65 7.43 -14.60
N LYS A 159 -14.01 6.16 -14.39
CA LYS A 159 -13.09 5.13 -13.90
C LYS A 159 -11.96 4.84 -14.87
N VAL A 160 -12.27 4.75 -16.16
CA VAL A 160 -11.28 4.54 -17.22
C VAL A 160 -10.33 5.74 -17.30
N CYS A 161 -10.83 6.98 -17.29
CA CYS A 161 -9.98 8.17 -17.28
C CYS A 161 -9.13 8.26 -16.02
N ARG A 162 -9.67 7.87 -14.86
CA ARG A 162 -8.92 7.84 -13.59
C ARG A 162 -7.81 6.80 -13.64
N ALA A 163 -8.11 5.57 -14.04
CA ALA A 163 -7.13 4.50 -14.25
C ALA A 163 -6.04 4.89 -15.26
N ALA A 164 -6.42 5.53 -16.38
CA ALA A 164 -5.47 6.02 -17.37
C ALA A 164 -4.49 7.02 -16.77
N ARG A 165 -4.99 8.02 -16.02
CA ARG A 165 -4.14 9.00 -15.33
C ARG A 165 -3.17 8.32 -14.37
N THR A 166 -3.65 7.34 -13.59
CA THR A 166 -2.79 6.59 -12.68
C THR A 166 -1.65 5.89 -13.43
N LEU A 167 -1.97 5.20 -14.53
CA LEU A 167 -0.97 4.51 -15.36
C LEU A 167 0.00 5.49 -16.02
N PHE A 168 -0.46 6.69 -16.40
CA PHE A 168 0.39 7.73 -16.94
C PHE A 168 1.37 8.27 -15.89
N LEU A 169 0.91 8.50 -14.65
CA LEU A 169 1.76 8.95 -13.55
C LEU A 169 2.81 7.91 -13.14
N LEU A 170 2.46 6.63 -13.23
CA LEU A 170 3.38 5.53 -12.93
C LEU A 170 4.37 5.25 -14.07
N ARG A 171 4.25 5.91 -15.22
CA ARG A 171 5.11 5.68 -16.38
C ARG A 171 6.58 5.95 -16.00
N GLY A 172 7.43 4.95 -16.18
CA GLY A 172 8.85 5.01 -15.78
C GLY A 172 9.13 4.48 -14.37
N THR A 173 8.14 3.92 -13.68
CA THR A 173 8.31 3.19 -12.41
C THR A 173 8.15 1.69 -12.61
N CYS A 174 8.71 0.89 -11.70
CA CYS A 174 8.56 -0.57 -11.70
C CYS A 174 7.10 -1.04 -11.58
N LEU A 175 6.21 -0.21 -11.00
CA LEU A 175 4.78 -0.53 -10.89
C LEU A 175 4.09 -0.55 -12.26
N PHE A 176 4.53 0.29 -13.20
CA PHE A 176 4.01 0.28 -14.57
C PHE A 176 4.36 -1.02 -15.29
N ASP A 177 5.60 -1.49 -15.15
CA ASP A 177 6.05 -2.77 -15.71
C ASP A 177 5.28 -3.96 -15.11
N LEU A 178 4.92 -3.87 -13.83
CA LEU A 178 4.03 -4.84 -13.19
C LEU A 178 2.65 -4.86 -13.86
N PHE A 179 2.02 -3.71 -14.13
CA PHE A 179 0.75 -3.68 -14.86
C PHE A 179 0.86 -4.25 -16.29
N VAL A 180 1.92 -3.90 -17.02
CA VAL A 180 2.14 -4.41 -18.39
C VAL A 180 2.34 -5.92 -18.39
N SER A 181 3.10 -6.46 -17.44
CA SER A 181 3.35 -7.91 -17.32
C SER A 181 2.12 -8.68 -16.87
N GLN A 182 1.39 -8.21 -15.85
CA GLN A 182 0.21 -8.89 -15.33
C GLN A 182 -0.94 -8.91 -16.33
N THR A 183 -1.13 -7.83 -17.10
CA THR A 183 -2.18 -7.79 -18.13
C THR A 183 -1.86 -8.63 -19.36
N GLY A 184 -0.59 -9.04 -19.53
CA GLY A 184 -0.12 -9.82 -20.67
C GLY A 184 -0.33 -9.14 -22.04
N ASN A 185 -0.69 -7.85 -22.04
CA ASN A 185 -1.08 -7.11 -23.24
C ASN A 185 -0.67 -5.64 -23.14
N MET A 186 0.56 -5.37 -23.56
CA MET A 186 1.10 -4.01 -23.66
C MET A 186 0.28 -3.11 -24.59
N GLU A 187 -0.34 -3.68 -25.62
CA GLU A 187 -1.23 -2.94 -26.53
C GLU A 187 -2.51 -2.47 -25.83
N ALA A 188 -3.02 -3.23 -24.85
CA ALA A 188 -4.20 -2.81 -24.10
C ALA A 188 -3.91 -1.60 -23.19
N VAL A 189 -2.74 -1.58 -22.55
CA VAL A 189 -2.29 -0.47 -21.69
C VAL A 189 -2.01 0.78 -22.52
N THR A 190 -1.28 0.64 -23.63
CA THR A 190 -0.97 1.76 -24.54
C THR A 190 -2.23 2.32 -25.20
N ARG A 191 -3.14 1.47 -25.68
CA ARG A 191 -4.43 1.91 -26.22
C ARG A 191 -5.27 2.64 -25.19
N LEU A 192 -5.29 2.18 -23.94
CA LEU A 192 -6.02 2.86 -22.86
C LEU A 192 -5.47 4.26 -22.60
N LEU A 193 -4.15 4.43 -22.64
CA LEU A 193 -3.51 5.74 -22.51
C LEU A 193 -3.83 6.65 -23.69
N GLU A 194 -3.63 6.18 -24.93
CA GLU A 194 -3.85 6.96 -26.15
C GLU A 194 -5.32 7.35 -26.38
N GLU A 195 -6.28 6.48 -26.02
CA GLU A 195 -7.70 6.75 -26.20
C GLU A 195 -8.26 7.74 -25.17
N ASN A 196 -7.61 7.87 -24.01
CA ASN A 196 -8.16 8.63 -22.88
C ASN A 196 -7.34 9.84 -22.47
N LEU A 197 -6.05 9.93 -22.80
CA LEU A 197 -5.16 11.02 -22.38
C LEU A 197 -4.45 11.68 -23.57
N ASP A 198 -4.12 12.96 -23.40
CA ASP A 198 -3.19 13.68 -24.29
C ASP A 198 -1.72 13.43 -23.89
N GLU A 199 -0.78 14.00 -24.66
CA GLU A 199 0.66 13.87 -24.42
C GLU A 199 1.09 14.40 -23.03
N ASN A 200 0.26 15.21 -22.38
CA ASN A 200 0.51 15.81 -21.07
C ASN A 200 -0.23 15.09 -19.92
N GLY A 201 -0.94 13.98 -20.19
CA GLY A 201 -1.68 13.21 -19.17
C GLY A 201 -3.03 13.83 -18.79
N GLN A 202 -3.55 14.80 -19.54
CA GLN A 202 -4.88 15.35 -19.35
C GLN A 202 -5.93 14.53 -20.12
N PRO A 203 -7.15 14.36 -19.56
CA PRO A 203 -8.16 13.55 -20.18
C PRO A 203 -8.63 14.19 -21.47
N LEU A 204 -8.65 13.40 -22.54
CA LEU A 204 -9.24 13.82 -23.80
C LEU A 204 -10.73 14.10 -23.57
N ALA A 205 -11.22 15.23 -24.08
CA ALA A 205 -12.64 15.52 -24.10
C ALA A 205 -13.32 14.47 -24.99
N ARG A 206 -13.76 13.37 -24.38
CA ARG A 206 -14.32 12.24 -25.11
C ARG A 206 -15.50 12.77 -25.91
N ARG A 207 -15.41 12.62 -27.24
CA ARG A 207 -16.47 12.96 -28.18
C ARG A 207 -17.66 12.07 -27.81
N GLY A 208 -18.55 12.59 -26.98
CA GLY A 208 -19.74 11.88 -26.57
C GLY A 208 -20.46 11.43 -27.82
N LYS A 209 -20.56 10.12 -28.06
CA LYS A 209 -21.77 9.60 -28.68
C LYS A 209 -22.87 9.81 -27.65
N LYS A 210 -23.31 11.07 -27.53
CA LYS A 210 -24.59 11.42 -26.97
C LYS A 210 -25.57 10.74 -27.91
N GLY A 211 -26.03 9.55 -27.53
CA GLY A 211 -27.31 9.02 -27.99
C GLY A 211 -28.39 9.93 -27.42
N GLU A 212 -28.41 11.19 -27.84
CA GLU A 212 -29.51 12.10 -27.63
C GLU A 212 -30.57 11.66 -28.61
N PHE A 213 -31.33 10.65 -28.19
CA PHE A 213 -32.51 10.20 -28.91
C PHE A 213 -33.53 11.33 -28.81
N ASP A 214 -33.52 12.20 -29.81
CA ASP A 214 -34.41 13.34 -29.89
C ASP A 214 -35.83 12.82 -30.17
N TRP A 215 -36.63 12.66 -29.11
CA TRP A 215 -38.01 12.18 -29.20
C TRP A 215 -38.92 13.13 -30.00
N LYS A 216 -38.43 14.33 -30.34
CA LYS A 216 -39.14 15.33 -31.15
C LYS A 216 -39.22 15.00 -32.64
N THR A 217 -38.48 14.00 -33.14
CA THR A 217 -38.61 13.56 -34.54
C THR A 217 -39.68 12.49 -34.78
N LEU A 218 -40.47 12.15 -33.76
CA LEU A 218 -41.54 11.13 -33.84
C LEU A 218 -42.96 11.69 -33.68
N LEU A 219 -43.13 13.02 -33.73
CA LEU A 219 -44.45 13.67 -33.84
C LEU A 219 -44.56 14.40 -35.18
#